data_AF-A0A429FME5-F1
#
_entry.id   AF-A0A429FME5-F1
#
_cell.length_a   1.000
_cell.length_b   1.000
_cell.length_c   1.000
_cell.angle_alpha   90.00
_cell.angle_beta   90.00
_cell.angle_gamma   90.00
#
_symmetry.space_group_name_H-M   'P 1'
#
loop_
_entity.id
_entity.type
_entity.pdbx_description
1 polymer ?
#
loop_
_entity_poly.entity_id
_entity_poly.type
_entity_poly.pdbx_seq_one_letter_code
_entity_poly.pdbx_strand_id
1 'polypeptide(L)'
;MLLLAVVGVGTGGYGFVTLMNYRMASVPSGGMLPTVQPGLVVLYRWTPLAEIPRGAVVLVELSAFPDASPGDGQIIKRVIGVGGDQVVCCTNDNLITVNGKPVKEPYADDDNGYGRKEYQPFSVQVPPEAVFVVGDQRNNSRDSRLYVGMPGDGAVPLSKVNGVVVGIGGTLNAEPFLQTTAFVEAGLPGDPVSDTGFRSSRNLAFAGTGLVVLGVIGAIVIVVRSAGKRRRAAAIPPAH
;
A
#
# COMPACT_ATOMS: atom_id res chain seq x y z
N MET A 1 5.76 -33.20 -18.36
CA MET A 1 6.98 -32.50 -17.90
C MET A 1 7.12 -31.14 -18.57
N LEU A 2 7.11 -31.05 -19.90
CA LEU A 2 7.13 -29.76 -20.61
C LEU A 2 5.93 -28.85 -20.24
N LEU A 3 4.73 -29.42 -20.17
CA LEU A 3 3.52 -28.69 -19.75
C LEU A 3 3.62 -28.09 -18.34
N LEU A 4 4.24 -28.81 -17.39
CA LEU A 4 4.45 -28.31 -16.03
C LEU A 4 5.41 -27.11 -16.01
N ALA A 5 6.47 -27.15 -16.81
CA ALA A 5 7.38 -26.03 -16.95
C ALA A 5 6.70 -24.81 -17.60
N VAL A 6 5.88 -25.01 -18.63
CA VAL A 6 5.12 -23.93 -19.30
C VAL A 6 4.11 -23.29 -18.33
N VAL A 7 3.34 -24.09 -17.59
CA VAL A 7 2.43 -23.59 -16.55
C VAL A 7 3.22 -22.86 -15.46
N GLY A 8 4.38 -23.40 -15.06
CA GLY A 8 5.26 -22.75 -14.09
C GLY A 8 5.73 -21.37 -14.53
N VAL A 9 6.14 -21.21 -15.79
CA VAL A 9 6.54 -19.90 -16.36
C VAL A 9 5.36 -18.92 -16.35
N GLY A 10 4.17 -19.36 -16.77
CA GLY A 10 2.97 -18.51 -16.77
C GLY A 10 2.59 -18.02 -15.37
N THR A 11 2.44 -18.96 -14.42
CA THR A 11 2.07 -18.65 -13.04
C THR A 11 3.13 -17.81 -12.33
N GLY A 12 4.40 -18.19 -12.49
CA GLY A 12 5.53 -17.50 -11.87
C GLY A 12 5.73 -16.10 -12.44
N GLY A 13 5.63 -15.97 -13.77
CA GLY A 13 5.71 -14.70 -14.48
C GLY A 13 4.59 -13.74 -14.11
N TYR A 14 3.34 -14.22 -14.03
CA TYR A 14 2.21 -13.39 -13.59
C TYR A 14 2.39 -12.89 -12.15
N GLY A 15 2.78 -13.77 -11.24
CA GLY A 15 3.10 -13.39 -9.85
C GLY A 15 4.20 -12.34 -9.79
N PHE A 16 5.29 -12.55 -10.54
CA PHE A 16 6.42 -11.61 -10.58
C PHE A 16 6.05 -10.24 -11.15
N VAL A 17 5.34 -10.19 -12.29
CA VAL A 17 4.89 -8.92 -12.90
C VAL A 17 3.98 -8.15 -11.95
N THR A 18 3.07 -8.85 -11.27
CA THR A 18 2.17 -8.19 -10.31
C THR A 18 2.92 -7.64 -9.09
N LEU A 19 4.00 -8.31 -8.64
CA LEU A 19 4.86 -7.80 -7.56
C LEU A 19 5.54 -6.47 -7.90
N MET A 20 5.79 -6.17 -9.19
CA MET A 20 6.42 -4.91 -9.60
C MET A 20 5.55 -3.68 -9.33
N ASN A 21 4.26 -3.86 -9.05
CA ASN A 21 3.34 -2.78 -8.64
C ASN A 21 3.52 -2.36 -7.17
N TYR A 22 4.34 -3.10 -6.41
CA TYR A 22 4.57 -2.85 -4.99
C TYR A 22 5.99 -2.32 -4.77
N ARG A 23 6.11 -1.35 -3.86
CA ARG A 23 7.38 -0.75 -3.47
C ARG A 23 7.46 -0.65 -1.96
N MET A 24 8.67 -0.40 -1.49
CA MET A 24 8.97 -0.22 -0.08
C MET A 24 9.50 1.17 0.20
N ALA A 25 9.13 1.71 1.35
CA ALA A 25 9.67 2.97 1.85
C ALA A 25 9.94 2.85 3.35
N SER A 26 11.01 3.46 3.82
CA SER A 26 11.24 3.65 5.25
C SER A 26 10.39 4.82 5.76
N VAL A 27 9.91 4.70 6.99
CA VAL A 27 9.16 5.76 7.67
C VAL A 27 10.08 6.42 8.69
N PRO A 28 10.68 7.57 8.39
CA PRO A 28 11.68 8.18 9.27
C PRO A 28 11.07 8.93 10.47
N SER A 29 9.79 9.30 10.40
CA SER A 29 9.15 10.21 11.37
C SER A 29 7.97 9.60 12.11
N GLY A 30 7.66 10.14 13.29
CA GLY A 30 6.62 9.64 14.20
C GLY A 30 5.23 10.24 14.00
N GLY A 31 4.98 10.95 12.89
CA GLY A 31 3.70 11.61 12.64
C GLY A 31 2.52 10.64 12.44
N MET A 32 2.78 9.33 12.39
CA MET A 32 1.78 8.27 12.28
C MET A 32 1.70 7.38 13.52
N LEU A 33 2.33 7.76 14.64
CA LEU A 33 2.10 7.07 15.91
C LEU A 33 0.62 7.21 16.34
N PRO A 34 0.05 6.20 17.03
CA PRO A 34 0.62 4.89 17.35
C PRO A 34 0.59 3.88 16.18
N THR A 35 -0.13 4.16 15.11
CA THR A 35 -0.39 3.25 13.98
C THR A 35 0.88 2.74 13.29
N VAL A 36 1.84 3.63 13.02
CA VAL A 36 3.12 3.29 12.37
C VAL A 36 4.26 3.90 13.16
N GLN A 37 5.14 3.04 13.66
CA GLN A 37 6.33 3.45 14.40
C GLN A 37 7.43 3.96 13.46
N PRO A 38 8.20 4.98 13.87
CA PRO A 38 9.43 5.39 13.17
C PRO A 38 10.40 4.22 12.97
N GLY A 39 11.10 4.21 11.85
CA GLY A 39 12.08 3.18 11.49
C GLY A 39 11.48 1.94 10.83
N LEU A 40 10.15 1.78 10.83
CA LEU A 40 9.51 0.69 10.10
C LEU A 40 9.59 0.90 8.58
N VAL A 41 9.59 -0.23 7.87
CA VAL A 41 9.42 -0.27 6.42
C VAL A 41 7.96 -0.54 6.11
N VAL A 42 7.37 0.30 5.27
CA VAL A 42 6.03 0.10 4.73
C VAL A 42 6.10 -0.42 3.31
N LEU A 43 5.23 -1.38 3.02
CA LEU A 43 4.93 -1.84 1.67
C LEU A 43 3.74 -1.02 1.17
N TYR A 44 3.88 -0.40 0.00
CA TYR A 44 2.82 0.35 -0.62
C TYR A 44 2.64 -0.06 -2.08
N ARG A 45 1.40 0.04 -2.56
CA ARG A 45 1.07 -0.15 -3.97
C ARG A 45 1.26 1.19 -4.69
N TRP A 46 2.22 1.24 -5.61
CA TRP A 46 2.60 2.46 -6.37
C TRP A 46 1.66 2.73 -7.55
N THR A 47 0.97 1.71 -8.06
CA THR A 47 0.05 1.87 -9.19
C THR A 47 -1.16 2.73 -8.78
N PRO A 48 -1.64 3.65 -9.64
CA PRO A 48 -2.82 4.45 -9.36
C PRO A 48 -3.99 3.57 -8.93
N LEU A 49 -4.56 3.89 -7.77
CA LEU A 49 -5.90 3.46 -7.44
C LEU A 49 -6.88 4.26 -8.27
N ALA A 50 -7.96 3.63 -8.75
CA ALA A 50 -9.04 4.34 -9.41
C ALA A 50 -9.56 5.48 -8.50
N GLU A 51 -9.68 5.21 -7.21
CA GLU A 51 -9.99 6.19 -6.17
C GLU A 51 -9.27 5.80 -4.87
N ILE A 52 -8.76 6.80 -4.14
CA ILE A 52 -8.18 6.59 -2.80
C ILE A 52 -9.29 6.81 -1.78
N PRO A 53 -9.73 5.80 -1.02
CA PRO A 53 -10.82 5.96 -0.06
C PRO A 53 -10.36 6.70 1.21
N ARG A 54 -11.31 7.26 1.93
CA ARG A 54 -11.07 7.84 3.27
C ARG A 54 -10.53 6.77 4.21
N GLY A 55 -9.70 7.19 5.15
CA GLY A 55 -9.03 6.31 6.09
C GLY A 55 -7.81 5.59 5.52
N ALA A 56 -7.57 5.61 4.20
CA ALA A 56 -6.37 5.04 3.62
C ALA A 56 -5.10 5.77 4.12
N VAL A 57 -4.07 5.00 4.49
CA VAL A 57 -2.73 5.53 4.72
C VAL A 57 -1.97 5.57 3.39
N VAL A 58 -1.46 6.74 3.02
CA VAL A 58 -0.83 7.04 1.73
C VAL A 58 0.60 7.53 1.90
N LEU A 59 1.45 7.25 0.91
CA LEU A 59 2.71 7.95 0.71
C LEU A 59 2.47 9.25 -0.07
N VAL A 60 2.94 10.36 0.49
CA VAL A 60 2.79 11.71 -0.05
C VAL A 60 4.17 12.33 -0.25
N GLU A 61 4.41 12.95 -1.40
CA GLU A 61 5.60 13.77 -1.63
C GLU A 61 5.55 15.00 -0.74
N LEU A 62 6.63 15.29 0.00
CA LEU A 62 6.64 16.47 0.87
C LEU A 62 6.50 17.77 0.07
N SER A 63 6.91 17.77 -1.20
CA SER A 63 6.70 18.87 -2.16
C SER A 63 5.23 19.23 -2.43
N ALA A 64 4.27 18.46 -1.90
CA ALA A 64 2.87 18.86 -1.85
C ALA A 64 2.63 20.06 -0.92
N PHE A 65 3.54 20.33 0.02
CA PHE A 65 3.42 21.40 1.01
C PHE A 65 4.33 22.59 0.67
N PRO A 66 3.89 23.85 0.88
CA PRO A 66 4.62 25.05 0.47
C PRO A 66 6.01 25.25 1.09
N ASP A 67 6.27 24.68 2.25
CA ASP A 67 7.51 24.83 3.01
C ASP A 67 8.51 23.68 2.81
N ALA A 68 8.25 22.81 1.83
CA ALA A 68 9.15 21.72 1.48
C ALA A 68 10.34 22.21 0.65
N SER A 69 11.52 21.68 0.96
CA SER A 69 12.76 21.87 0.21
C SER A 69 12.96 20.77 -0.84
N PRO A 70 13.67 21.06 -1.95
CA PRO A 70 14.06 20.02 -2.90
C PRO A 70 14.84 18.89 -2.19
N GLY A 71 14.37 17.65 -2.31
CA GLY A 71 14.99 16.49 -1.69
C GLY A 71 14.40 16.07 -0.34
N ASP A 72 13.39 16.77 0.17
CA ASP A 72 12.69 16.42 1.42
C ASP A 72 12.01 15.03 1.41
N GLY A 73 11.85 14.45 0.22
CA GLY A 73 11.40 13.08 0.05
C GLY A 73 9.89 12.91 0.25
N GLN A 74 9.52 11.82 0.93
CA GLN A 74 8.14 11.36 1.07
C GLN A 74 7.82 11.10 2.53
N ILE A 75 6.54 11.29 2.87
CA ILE A 75 5.98 11.00 4.19
C ILE A 75 4.75 10.14 4.07
N ILE A 76 4.33 9.54 5.17
CA ILE A 76 3.04 8.86 5.25
C ILE A 76 2.04 9.68 6.08
N LYS A 77 0.80 9.67 5.60
CA LYS A 77 -0.36 10.34 6.21
C LYS A 77 -1.63 9.54 5.96
N ARG A 78 -2.66 9.79 6.77
CA ARG A 78 -4.00 9.23 6.57
C ARG A 78 -4.87 10.19 5.78
N VAL A 79 -5.58 9.68 4.78
CA VAL A 79 -6.61 10.43 4.05
C VAL A 79 -7.82 10.62 4.95
N ILE A 80 -8.17 11.86 5.21
CA ILE A 80 -9.35 12.25 5.98
C ILE A 80 -10.51 12.61 5.05
N GLY A 81 -10.21 13.37 3.99
CA GLY A 81 -11.18 13.77 2.97
C GLY A 81 -10.65 13.52 1.57
N VAL A 82 -11.55 13.23 0.65
CA VAL A 82 -11.29 13.04 -0.78
C VAL A 82 -11.98 14.15 -1.57
N GLY A 83 -11.65 14.31 -2.85
CA GLY A 83 -12.22 15.35 -3.70
C GLY A 83 -13.75 15.46 -3.59
N GLY A 84 -14.25 16.66 -3.36
CA GLY A 84 -15.67 16.95 -3.13
C GLY A 84 -16.08 16.94 -1.65
N ASP A 85 -15.23 16.46 -0.73
CA ASP A 85 -15.54 16.51 0.70
C ASP A 85 -15.45 17.90 1.29
N GLN A 86 -16.35 18.17 2.24
CA GLN A 86 -16.19 19.24 3.20
C GLN A 86 -15.65 18.69 4.51
N VAL A 87 -14.41 19.06 4.87
CA VAL A 87 -13.75 18.66 6.12
C VAL A 87 -13.74 19.85 7.07
N VAL A 88 -14.34 19.69 8.25
CA VAL A 88 -14.50 20.77 9.23
C VAL A 88 -13.96 20.33 10.57
N CYS A 89 -13.13 21.18 11.17
CA CYS A 89 -12.70 21.06 12.54
C CYS A 89 -13.24 22.22 13.40
N CYS A 90 -13.84 21.98 14.56
CA CYS A 90 -14.18 20.68 15.15
C CYS A 90 -15.48 20.78 15.94
N THR A 91 -16.12 19.63 16.17
CA THR A 91 -17.23 19.53 17.11
C THR A 91 -16.78 19.83 18.55
N ASN A 92 -17.72 20.03 19.46
CA ASN A 92 -17.42 20.19 20.90
C ASN A 92 -16.67 18.99 21.52
N ASP A 93 -16.77 17.80 20.92
CA ASP A 93 -16.07 16.58 21.34
C ASP A 93 -14.69 16.42 20.68
N ASN A 94 -14.14 17.48 20.09
CA ASN A 94 -12.86 17.49 19.36
C ASN A 94 -12.78 16.54 18.15
N LEU A 95 -13.94 16.15 17.60
CA LEU A 95 -14.01 15.38 16.36
C LEU A 95 -13.99 16.30 15.15
N ILE A 96 -13.32 15.86 14.09
CA ILE A 96 -13.59 16.39 12.75
C ILE A 96 -14.96 15.93 12.27
N THR A 97 -15.53 16.72 11.38
CA THR A 97 -16.66 16.28 10.55
C THR A 97 -16.23 16.20 9.09
N VAL A 98 -16.71 15.18 8.39
CA VAL A 98 -16.58 15.05 6.94
C VAL A 98 -17.99 15.01 6.37
N ASN A 99 -18.33 15.96 5.51
CA ASN A 99 -19.69 16.15 4.99
C ASN A 99 -20.75 16.20 6.11
N GLY A 100 -20.43 16.91 7.20
CA GLY A 100 -21.29 17.05 8.37
C GLY A 100 -21.38 15.81 9.27
N LYS A 101 -20.71 14.70 8.93
CA LYS A 101 -20.68 13.48 9.77
C LYS A 101 -19.48 13.52 10.72
N PRO A 102 -19.69 13.52 12.05
CA PRO A 102 -18.58 13.43 12.99
C PRO A 102 -17.91 12.07 12.89
N VAL A 103 -16.57 12.05 12.82
CA VAL A 103 -15.78 10.83 12.69
C VAL A 103 -15.05 10.57 14.00
N LYS A 104 -15.28 9.39 14.60
CA LYS A 104 -14.48 8.90 15.73
C LYS A 104 -13.25 8.18 15.22
N GLU A 105 -12.07 8.56 15.66
CA GLU A 105 -10.80 8.09 15.09
C GLU A 105 -9.97 7.33 16.13
N PRO A 106 -10.30 6.07 16.43
CA PRO A 106 -9.64 5.30 17.50
C PRO A 106 -8.16 4.98 17.22
N TYR A 107 -7.68 5.28 16.01
CA TYR A 107 -6.28 5.15 15.60
C TYR A 107 -5.44 6.40 15.89
N ALA A 108 -6.08 7.54 16.17
CA ALA A 108 -5.39 8.76 16.52
C ALA A 108 -4.91 8.72 17.98
N ASP A 109 -3.97 9.59 18.35
CA ASP A 109 -3.59 9.77 19.75
C ASP A 109 -4.77 10.16 20.66
N ASP A 110 -4.63 9.91 21.97
CA ASP A 110 -5.69 9.78 22.99
C ASP A 110 -6.70 10.96 23.10
N ASP A 111 -6.50 12.07 22.38
CA ASP A 111 -7.37 13.26 22.35
C ASP A 111 -7.92 13.63 20.96
N ASN A 112 -7.68 12.83 19.91
CA ASN A 112 -7.83 13.18 18.48
C ASN A 112 -7.05 14.44 18.03
N GLY A 113 -6.37 15.12 18.96
CA GLY A 113 -5.51 16.30 18.84
C GLY A 113 -6.07 17.53 18.14
N TYR A 114 -7.30 17.51 17.64
CA TYR A 114 -7.78 18.59 16.79
C TYR A 114 -8.22 19.85 17.54
N GLY A 115 -8.61 19.73 18.82
CA GLY A 115 -9.09 20.84 19.64
C GLY A 115 -8.00 21.75 20.22
N ARG A 116 -6.72 21.60 19.80
CA ARG A 116 -5.62 22.38 20.36
C ARG A 116 -5.54 23.79 19.77
N LYS A 117 -5.16 24.77 20.61
CA LYS A 117 -5.06 26.21 20.26
C LYS A 117 -4.16 26.52 19.05
N GLU A 118 -3.20 25.66 18.78
CA GLU A 118 -2.26 25.75 17.65
C GLU A 118 -2.91 25.40 16.30
N TYR A 119 -3.99 24.63 16.30
CA TYR A 119 -4.83 24.39 15.12
C TYR A 119 -6.05 25.30 15.18
N GLN A 120 -6.08 26.31 14.31
CA GLN A 120 -7.25 27.16 14.18
C GLN A 120 -8.45 26.34 13.67
N PRO A 121 -9.69 26.67 14.08
CA PRO A 121 -10.87 26.11 13.44
C PRO A 121 -10.77 26.28 11.91
N PHE A 122 -11.12 25.23 11.19
CA PHE A 122 -11.05 25.23 9.73
C PHE A 122 -12.27 24.58 9.10
N SER A 123 -12.57 25.01 7.88
CA SER A 123 -13.54 24.40 6.97
C SER A 123 -12.91 24.37 5.58
N VAL A 124 -12.64 23.17 5.08
CA VAL A 124 -11.96 22.95 3.81
C VAL A 124 -12.88 22.20 2.87
N GLN A 125 -13.04 22.74 1.66
CA GLN A 125 -13.64 22.02 0.55
C GLN A 125 -12.50 21.36 -0.24
N VAL A 126 -12.38 20.03 -0.15
CA VAL A 126 -11.33 19.29 -0.84
C VAL A 126 -11.56 19.40 -2.35
N PRO A 127 -10.60 19.95 -3.12
CA PRO A 127 -10.74 20.07 -4.57
C PRO A 127 -10.85 18.69 -5.24
N PRO A 128 -11.47 18.61 -6.42
CA PRO A 128 -11.34 17.42 -7.28
C PRO A 128 -9.87 17.04 -7.50
N GLU A 129 -9.59 15.75 -7.68
CA GLU A 129 -8.23 15.24 -7.87
C GLU A 129 -7.25 15.56 -6.73
N ALA A 130 -7.76 15.75 -5.50
CA ALA A 130 -6.97 15.98 -4.31
C ALA A 130 -7.51 15.21 -3.09
N VAL A 131 -6.68 15.12 -2.05
CA VAL A 131 -7.00 14.52 -0.75
C VAL A 131 -6.59 15.46 0.37
N PHE A 132 -7.34 15.48 1.46
CA PHE A 132 -6.96 16.14 2.70
C PHE A 132 -6.36 15.09 3.64
N VAL A 133 -5.11 15.27 4.06
CA VAL A 133 -4.37 14.24 4.78
C VAL A 133 -3.92 14.73 6.15
N VAL A 134 -3.98 13.84 7.14
CA VAL A 134 -3.62 14.14 8.53
C VAL A 134 -2.81 12.98 9.10
N GLY A 135 -1.83 13.27 9.95
CA GLY A 135 -1.09 12.23 10.67
C GLY A 135 -1.89 11.68 11.84
N ASP A 136 -1.68 10.41 12.19
CA ASP A 136 -2.35 9.79 13.34
C ASP A 136 -1.84 10.36 14.67
N GLN A 137 -0.60 10.86 14.71
CA GLN A 137 -0.09 11.62 15.84
C GLN A 137 -0.50 13.08 15.65
N ARG A 138 -1.74 13.39 16.04
CA ARG A 138 -2.41 14.65 15.68
C ARG A 138 -1.70 15.86 16.24
N ASN A 139 -1.02 15.66 17.36
CA ASN A 139 -0.30 16.69 18.07
C ASN A 139 1.15 16.88 17.60
N ASN A 140 1.65 16.03 16.69
CA ASN A 140 3.03 16.09 16.22
C ASN A 140 3.15 15.65 14.76
N SER A 141 2.35 16.25 13.89
CA SER A 141 2.33 15.93 12.47
C SER A 141 2.25 17.19 11.62
N ARG A 142 3.23 17.36 10.74
CA ARG A 142 3.15 18.32 9.62
C ARG A 142 2.26 17.73 8.54
N ASP A 143 1.07 18.30 8.38
CA ASP A 143 0.02 17.79 7.49
C ASP A 143 -0.93 18.91 7.03
N SER A 144 -1.99 18.55 6.28
CA SER A 144 -2.88 19.50 5.61
C SER A 144 -3.42 20.61 6.51
N ARG A 145 -3.61 20.35 7.82
CA ARG A 145 -4.13 21.32 8.78
C ARG A 145 -3.30 22.59 8.90
N LEU A 146 -1.97 22.48 8.77
CA LEU A 146 -1.06 23.62 8.90
C LEU A 146 -1.13 24.60 7.73
N TYR A 147 -1.71 24.17 6.61
CA TYR A 147 -1.70 24.90 5.35
C TYR A 147 -3.10 25.32 4.89
N VAL A 148 -4.11 25.19 5.77
CA VAL A 148 -5.44 25.76 5.54
C VAL A 148 -5.33 27.28 5.39
N GLY A 149 -6.02 27.86 4.40
CA GLY A 149 -5.94 29.29 4.08
C GLY A 149 -4.75 29.66 3.19
N MET A 150 -3.86 28.71 2.87
CA MET A 150 -2.86 28.84 1.82
C MET A 150 -3.44 28.34 0.47
N PRO A 151 -2.79 28.61 -0.68
CA PRO A 151 -3.25 28.09 -1.95
C PRO A 151 -3.46 26.56 -1.91
N GLY A 152 -4.67 26.11 -2.24
CA GLY A 152 -5.08 24.71 -2.17
C GLY A 152 -5.64 24.25 -0.82
N ASP A 153 -5.72 25.13 0.19
CA ASP A 153 -6.29 24.87 1.52
C ASP A 153 -5.73 23.61 2.21
N GLY A 154 -4.43 23.35 1.99
CA GLY A 154 -3.73 22.19 2.52
C GLY A 154 -4.09 20.87 1.84
N ALA A 155 -4.97 20.86 0.84
CA ALA A 155 -5.25 19.66 0.06
C ALA A 155 -4.02 19.24 -0.76
N VAL A 156 -3.76 17.94 -0.77
CA VAL A 156 -2.66 17.30 -1.49
C VAL A 156 -3.20 16.79 -2.84
N PRO A 157 -2.68 17.27 -3.98
CA PRO A 157 -3.06 16.73 -5.28
C PRO A 157 -2.77 15.23 -5.38
N LEU A 158 -3.64 14.45 -6.04
CA LEU A 158 -3.44 13.02 -6.24
C LEU A 158 -2.14 12.71 -7.00
N SER A 159 -1.68 13.64 -7.85
CA SER A 159 -0.38 13.54 -8.53
C SER A 159 0.83 13.57 -7.59
N LYS A 160 0.63 14.00 -6.33
CA LYS A 160 1.62 13.99 -5.25
C LYS A 160 1.44 12.84 -4.27
N VAL A 161 0.52 11.92 -4.55
CA VAL A 161 0.32 10.69 -3.80
C VAL A 161 0.97 9.53 -4.57
N ASN A 162 2.04 8.96 -4.01
CA ASN A 162 2.81 7.91 -4.69
C ASN A 162 2.20 6.51 -4.52
N GLY A 163 1.27 6.34 -3.58
CA GLY A 163 0.57 5.07 -3.41
C GLY A 163 -0.04 4.86 -2.02
N VAL A 164 -0.77 3.76 -1.88
CA VAL A 164 -1.42 3.37 -0.62
C VAL A 164 -0.60 2.31 0.09
N VAL A 165 -0.37 2.52 1.40
CA VAL A 165 0.27 1.56 2.29
C VAL A 165 -0.65 0.35 2.46
N VAL A 166 -0.11 -0.83 2.20
CA VAL A 166 -0.84 -2.12 2.20
C VAL A 166 -0.16 -3.18 3.05
N GLY A 167 1.04 -2.91 3.54
CA GLY A 167 1.72 -3.79 4.48
C GLY A 167 2.82 -3.10 5.28
N ILE A 168 3.26 -3.77 6.34
CA ILE A 168 4.42 -3.38 7.16
C ILE A 168 5.39 -4.55 7.19
N GLY A 169 6.68 -4.29 7.02
CA GLY A 169 7.74 -5.29 7.11
C GLY A 169 8.57 -5.40 5.83
N GLY A 170 9.37 -6.46 5.76
CA GLY A 170 10.36 -6.68 4.71
C GLY A 170 9.81 -7.36 3.46
N THR A 171 10.66 -7.48 2.44
CA THR A 171 10.34 -8.02 1.10
C THR A 171 9.76 -9.43 1.12
N LEU A 172 10.05 -10.22 2.15
CA LEU A 172 9.61 -11.61 2.24
C LEU A 172 8.51 -11.84 3.27
N ASN A 173 8.25 -10.88 4.15
CA ASN A 173 7.41 -11.04 5.34
C ASN A 173 6.59 -9.79 5.68
N ALA A 174 6.27 -8.95 4.69
CA ALA A 174 5.34 -7.85 4.89
C ALA A 174 3.98 -8.41 5.34
N GLU A 175 3.55 -8.01 6.53
CA GLU A 175 2.24 -8.31 7.08
C GLU A 175 1.21 -7.32 6.52
N PRO A 176 -0.04 -7.73 6.26
CA PRO A 176 -1.08 -6.84 5.77
C PRO A 176 -1.31 -5.64 6.69
N PHE A 177 -1.41 -4.46 6.11
CA PHE A 177 -1.73 -3.24 6.86
C PHE A 177 -3.26 -3.05 6.88
N LEU A 178 -3.84 -3.09 8.09
CA LEU A 178 -5.27 -2.89 8.27
C LEU A 178 -5.60 -1.41 8.23
N GLN A 179 -6.38 -1.01 7.23
CA GLN A 179 -6.93 0.33 7.14
C GLN A 179 -8.08 0.49 8.15
N THR A 180 -8.30 1.73 8.60
CA THR A 180 -9.38 2.03 9.54
C THR A 180 -10.76 1.95 8.89
N THR A 181 -11.76 1.54 9.66
CA THR A 181 -13.18 1.56 9.33
C THR A 181 -13.90 2.83 9.79
N ALA A 182 -13.23 3.73 10.52
CA ALA A 182 -13.82 4.90 11.18
C ALA A 182 -14.75 5.74 10.29
N PHE A 183 -14.38 5.95 9.03
CA PHE A 183 -15.17 6.75 8.08
C PHE A 183 -16.44 6.02 7.64
N VAL A 184 -16.36 4.71 7.41
CA VAL A 184 -17.53 3.88 7.08
C VAL A 184 -18.45 3.75 8.30
N GLU A 185 -17.90 3.62 9.50
CA GLU A 185 -18.65 3.62 10.76
C GLU A 185 -19.34 4.96 11.01
N ALA A 186 -18.75 6.07 10.56
CA ALA A 186 -19.39 7.39 10.52
C ALA A 186 -20.44 7.53 9.39
N GLY A 187 -20.62 6.49 8.56
CA GLY A 187 -21.59 6.43 7.47
C GLY A 187 -21.14 7.08 6.16
N LEU A 188 -19.83 7.32 5.98
CA LEU A 188 -19.28 7.84 4.72
C LEU A 188 -19.04 6.69 3.73
N PRO A 189 -19.18 6.93 2.41
CA PRO A 189 -18.93 5.91 1.41
C PRO A 189 -17.44 5.62 1.23
N GLY A 190 -17.14 4.45 0.64
CA GLY A 190 -15.79 4.01 0.31
C GLY A 190 -15.26 3.02 1.34
N ASP A 191 -15.19 1.75 0.95
CA ASP A 191 -14.69 0.69 1.83
C ASP A 191 -13.18 0.87 2.09
N PRO A 192 -12.69 0.48 3.29
CA PRO A 192 -11.26 0.52 3.58
C PRO A 192 -10.47 -0.32 2.59
N VAL A 193 -9.29 0.16 2.19
CA VAL A 193 -8.43 -0.59 1.27
C VAL A 193 -8.01 -1.92 1.92
N SER A 194 -8.29 -3.02 1.23
CA SER A 194 -7.76 -4.35 1.55
C SER A 194 -6.96 -4.86 0.36
N ASP A 195 -5.71 -5.23 0.60
CA ASP A 195 -4.80 -5.73 -0.44
C ASP A 195 -4.11 -7.01 0.04
N THR A 196 -4.52 -8.13 -0.54
CA THR A 196 -3.87 -9.43 -0.38
C THR A 196 -3.03 -9.80 -1.60
N GLY A 197 -2.92 -8.87 -2.56
CA GLY A 197 -2.29 -9.06 -3.85
C GLY A 197 -0.79 -9.29 -3.73
N PHE A 198 -0.10 -8.61 -2.80
CA PHE A 198 1.33 -8.85 -2.57
C PHE A 198 1.61 -10.30 -2.16
N ARG A 199 0.89 -10.81 -1.14
CA ARG A 199 1.06 -12.18 -0.64
C ARG A 199 0.69 -13.22 -1.70
N SER A 200 -0.41 -13.00 -2.41
CA SER A 200 -0.86 -13.90 -3.47
C SER A 200 0.15 -13.94 -4.62
N SER A 201 0.63 -12.78 -5.07
CA SER A 201 1.59 -12.66 -6.16
C SER A 201 2.95 -13.28 -5.81
N ARG A 202 3.40 -13.10 -4.56
CA ARG A 202 4.60 -13.77 -4.02
C ARG A 202 4.45 -15.29 -4.03
N ASN A 203 3.30 -15.80 -3.57
CA ASN A 203 3.05 -17.24 -3.57
C ASN A 203 2.99 -17.81 -4.99
N LEU A 204 2.39 -17.09 -5.95
CA LEU A 204 2.36 -17.47 -7.36
C LEU A 204 3.77 -17.47 -7.98
N ALA A 205 4.60 -16.46 -7.67
CA ALA A 205 5.99 -16.40 -8.12
C ALA A 205 6.80 -17.62 -7.64
N PHE A 206 6.69 -17.98 -6.35
CA PHE A 206 7.37 -19.15 -5.80
C PHE A 206 6.81 -20.47 -6.33
N ALA A 207 5.49 -20.62 -6.39
CA ALA A 207 4.84 -21.82 -6.91
C ALA A 207 5.20 -22.06 -8.38
N GLY A 208 5.18 -21.01 -9.21
CA GLY A 208 5.60 -21.06 -10.60
C GLY A 208 7.06 -21.48 -10.76
N THR A 209 7.96 -20.88 -9.97
CA THR A 209 9.38 -21.28 -9.94
C THR A 209 9.53 -22.76 -9.59
N GLY A 210 8.81 -23.24 -8.57
CA GLY A 210 8.83 -24.66 -8.19
C GLY A 210 8.36 -25.59 -9.31
N LEU A 211 7.29 -25.22 -10.03
CA LEU A 211 6.79 -25.99 -11.18
C LEU A 211 7.78 -26.04 -12.33
N VAL A 212 8.51 -24.95 -12.60
CA VAL A 212 9.59 -24.93 -13.59
C VAL A 212 10.70 -25.90 -13.20
N VAL A 213 11.20 -25.82 -11.96
CA VAL A 213 12.27 -26.70 -11.46
C VAL A 213 11.86 -28.17 -11.57
N LEU A 214 10.65 -28.52 -11.11
CA LEU A 214 10.14 -29.89 -11.20
C LEU A 214 9.98 -30.36 -12.66
N GLY A 215 9.48 -29.49 -13.55
CA GLY A 215 9.34 -29.79 -14.97
C GLY A 215 10.68 -30.07 -15.66
N VAL A 216 11.71 -29.27 -15.35
CA VAL A 216 13.07 -29.42 -15.89
C VAL A 216 13.75 -30.69 -15.36
N ILE A 217 13.71 -30.92 -14.05
CA ILE A 217 14.26 -32.15 -13.45
C ILE A 217 13.58 -33.39 -14.07
N GLY A 218 12.24 -33.37 -14.19
CA GLY A 218 11.50 -34.46 -14.81
C GLY A 218 11.90 -34.71 -16.27
N ALA A 219 12.14 -33.65 -17.06
CA ALA A 219 12.62 -33.78 -18.43
C ALA A 219 14.03 -34.40 -18.49
N ILE A 220 14.96 -33.96 -17.63
CA ILE A 220 16.31 -34.50 -17.54
C ILE A 220 16.28 -35.99 -17.19
N VAL A 221 15.48 -36.38 -16.18
CA VAL A 221 15.34 -37.79 -15.77
C VAL A 221 14.82 -38.67 -16.91
N ILE A 222 13.84 -38.18 -17.69
CA ILE A 222 13.32 -38.90 -18.87
C ILE A 222 14.42 -39.07 -19.93
N VAL A 223 15.16 -38.00 -20.24
CA VAL A 223 16.26 -38.06 -21.21
C VAL A 223 17.32 -39.08 -20.78
N VAL A 224 17.79 -39.01 -19.53
CA VAL A 224 18.79 -39.94 -18.99
C VAL A 224 18.31 -41.40 -19.02
N ARG A 225 17.06 -41.66 -18.60
CA ARG A 225 16.47 -43.02 -18.65
C ARG A 225 16.35 -43.52 -20.09
N SER A 226 15.93 -42.67 -21.02
CA SER A 226 15.79 -43.04 -22.43
C SER A 226 17.15 -43.35 -23.08
N ALA A 227 18.20 -42.58 -22.76
CA ALA A 227 19.56 -42.82 -23.22
C ALA A 227 20.10 -44.15 -22.66
N GLY A 228 19.84 -44.44 -21.39
CA GLY A 228 20.18 -45.71 -20.76
C GLY A 228 19.48 -46.91 -21.42
N LYS A 229 18.18 -46.79 -21.72
CA LYS A 229 17.42 -47.84 -22.43
C LYS A 229 17.94 -48.08 -23.85
N ARG A 230 18.26 -47.02 -24.60
CA ARG A 230 18.88 -47.12 -25.94
C ARG A 230 20.25 -47.80 -25.90
N ARG A 231 21.11 -47.44 -24.93
CA ARG A 231 22.41 -48.09 -24.74
C ARG A 231 22.28 -49.59 -24.45
N ARG A 232 21.32 -49.99 -23.60
CA ARG A 232 21.05 -51.40 -23.32
C ARG A 232 20.52 -52.17 -24.53
N ALA A 233 19.61 -51.57 -25.30
CA ALA A 233 19.08 -52.19 -26.52
C ALA A 233 20.16 -52.39 -27.60
N ALA A 234 21.09 -51.45 -27.74
CA ALA A 234 22.22 -51.56 -28.66
C ALA A 234 23.30 -52.58 -28.23
N ALA A 235 23.29 -53.01 -26.96
CA ALA A 235 24.23 -53.99 -26.43
C ALA A 235 23.73 -55.45 -26.55
N ILE A 236 22.53 -55.68 -27.08
CA ILE A 236 21.99 -57.03 -27.33
C ILE A 236 22.50 -57.48 -28.71
N PRO A 237 23.31 -58.56 -28.80
CA PRO A 237 23.80 -59.06 -30.08
C PRO A 237 22.65 -59.61 -30.95
N PRO A 238 22.78 -59.58 -32.29
CA PRO A 238 21.75 -60.11 -33.18
C PRO A 238 21.52 -61.60 -32.90
N ALA A 239 20.25 -61.99 -32.78
CA ALA A 239 19.88 -63.40 -32.66
C ALA A 239 20.22 -64.11 -33.98
N HIS A 240 21.08 -65.13 -33.89
CA HIS A 240 21.38 -66.06 -34.97
C HIS A 240 20.33 -67.16 -35.07
#